data_AF-A0A357F1L4-F1
#
_entry.id   AF-A0A357F1L4-F1
#
_cell.length_a   1.000
_cell.length_b   1.000
_cell.length_c   1.000
_cell.angle_alpha   90.00
_cell.angle_beta   90.00
_cell.angle_gamma   90.00
#
_symmetry.space_group_name_H-M   'P 1'
#
loop_
_entity.id
_entity.type
_entity.pdbx_description
1 polymer ?
#
loop_
_entity_poly.entity_id
_entity_poly.type
_entity_poly.pdbx_seq_one_letter_code
_entity_poly.pdbx_strand_id
1 'polypeptide(L)'
;MFINQTEKEKLFKGLGIFQNIFRQYIVSVLTKRFGNDWTNAFLESVSPQQNANLVKSLENDVSLEKLIDFQHFKSFAIKNKELTRGDLGAKTNDLPTWLGEIAAVRHRLAHFDEIESDDATKAWIHLRTIARLIGKSDVEEELLNLEKGKILETTPTRLEKSMSTKPYSFETLDVVNSAKEEFRQMIFSNNVYLCPAQGGAYNHKQCKYIGIYWNKRVGAVARIEAVVDVHSKDKADIYWTTGNENNEAYINRAKEKALLLRPGDLPIRVFLLKDLHQTDFIKDSPGGMFGSKLYLNVEDLRVSNSEDLAKKLFGRKWSEFGL
;
A
#
# COMPACT_ATOMS: atom_id res chain seq x y z
N MET A 1 -13.56 2.27 -28.80
CA MET A 1 -14.02 1.26 -27.80
C MET A 1 -13.61 1.74 -26.43
N PHE A 2 -14.49 1.66 -25.42
CA PHE A 2 -14.18 2.07 -24.06
C PHE A 2 -13.76 0.88 -23.20
N ILE A 3 -12.92 1.14 -22.19
CA ILE A 3 -12.50 0.10 -21.23
C ILE A 3 -13.61 -0.21 -20.23
N ASN A 4 -13.71 -1.49 -19.83
CA ASN A 4 -14.69 -1.97 -18.88
C ASN A 4 -14.29 -1.67 -17.41
N GLN A 5 -15.20 -1.96 -16.47
CA GLN A 5 -14.98 -1.65 -15.05
C GLN A 5 -13.74 -2.33 -14.45
N THR A 6 -13.48 -3.60 -14.80
CA THR A 6 -12.28 -4.34 -14.36
C THR A 6 -11.00 -3.69 -14.86
N GLU A 7 -11.01 -3.18 -16.09
CA GLU A 7 -9.88 -2.43 -16.67
C GLU A 7 -9.70 -1.05 -16.00
N LYS A 8 -10.79 -0.33 -15.72
CA LYS A 8 -10.77 0.92 -14.92
C LYS A 8 -10.14 0.68 -13.54
N GLU A 9 -10.50 -0.41 -12.86
CA GLU A 9 -9.94 -0.76 -11.55
C GLU A 9 -8.44 -1.12 -11.60
N LYS A 10 -8.00 -1.88 -12.60
CA LYS A 10 -6.56 -2.16 -12.82
C LYS A 10 -5.81 -0.85 -13.04
N LEU A 11 -6.33 0.04 -13.89
CA LEU A 11 -5.71 1.31 -14.23
C LEU A 11 -5.65 2.25 -13.02
N PHE A 12 -6.71 2.30 -12.20
CA PHE A 12 -6.72 3.02 -10.92
C PHE A 12 -5.62 2.50 -9.96
N LYS A 13 -5.48 1.18 -9.83
CA LYS A 13 -4.41 0.55 -9.02
C LYS A 13 -3.01 0.92 -9.56
N GLY A 14 -2.81 0.85 -10.89
CA GLY A 14 -1.55 1.20 -11.55
C GLY A 14 -1.15 2.67 -11.38
N LEU A 15 -2.12 3.58 -11.50
CA LEU A 15 -1.92 5.00 -11.20
C LEU A 15 -1.50 5.24 -9.74
N GLY A 16 -2.09 4.51 -8.79
CA GLY A 16 -1.69 4.59 -7.38
C GLY A 16 -0.25 4.16 -7.12
N ILE A 17 0.18 3.03 -7.71
CA ILE A 17 1.56 2.53 -7.65
C ILE A 17 2.52 3.57 -8.23
N PHE A 18 2.24 4.04 -9.45
CA PHE A 18 3.07 5.03 -10.13
C PHE A 18 3.15 6.37 -9.38
N GLN A 19 2.04 6.88 -8.83
CA GLN A 19 2.03 8.14 -8.08
C GLN A 19 3.01 8.09 -6.90
N ASN A 20 3.03 6.97 -6.17
CA ASN A 20 3.94 6.80 -5.04
C ASN A 20 5.41 6.77 -5.48
N ILE A 21 5.72 6.03 -6.54
CA ILE A 21 7.09 5.87 -7.06
C ILE A 21 7.60 7.17 -7.70
N PHE A 22 6.78 7.85 -8.51
CA PHE A 22 7.18 9.11 -9.15
C PHE A 22 7.31 10.27 -8.14
N ARG A 23 6.50 10.27 -7.07
CA ARG A 23 6.69 11.15 -5.90
C ARG A 23 8.04 10.92 -5.23
N GLN A 24 8.41 9.67 -4.95
CA GLN A 24 9.72 9.34 -4.35
C GLN A 24 10.87 9.76 -5.27
N TYR A 25 10.72 9.60 -6.59
CA TYR A 25 11.68 10.08 -7.59
C TYR A 25 11.86 11.60 -7.53
N ILE A 26 10.76 12.37 -7.53
CA ILE A 26 10.78 13.84 -7.40
C ILE A 26 11.56 14.28 -6.15
N VAL A 27 11.22 13.72 -4.99
CA VAL A 27 11.91 14.05 -3.73
C VAL A 27 13.40 13.69 -3.84
N SER A 28 13.73 12.49 -4.33
CA SER A 28 15.13 12.05 -4.51
C SER A 28 15.96 12.99 -5.37
N VAL A 29 15.48 13.37 -6.57
CA VAL A 29 16.26 14.26 -7.47
C VAL A 29 16.39 15.68 -6.94
N LEU A 30 15.37 16.19 -6.24
CA LEU A 30 15.44 17.52 -5.60
C LEU A 30 16.36 17.50 -4.38
N THR A 31 16.23 16.53 -3.47
CA THR A 31 17.12 16.38 -2.30
C THR A 31 18.58 16.18 -2.73
N LYS A 32 18.84 15.43 -3.80
CA LYS A 32 20.20 15.25 -4.36
C LYS A 32 20.82 16.57 -4.85
N ARG A 33 20.01 17.56 -5.26
CA ARG A 33 20.49 18.86 -5.77
C ARG A 33 20.47 19.99 -4.74
N PHE A 34 19.45 20.03 -3.89
CA PHE A 34 19.13 21.15 -2.99
C PHE A 34 19.19 20.77 -1.49
N GLY A 35 19.45 19.50 -1.16
CA GLY A 35 19.51 19.04 0.22
C GLY A 35 18.20 19.27 0.97
N ASN A 36 18.27 19.95 2.12
CA ASN A 36 17.12 20.27 2.96
C ASN A 36 16.17 21.31 2.32
N ASP A 37 16.63 22.07 1.32
CA ASP A 37 15.84 23.11 0.64
C ASP A 37 15.01 22.57 -0.54
N TRP A 38 14.95 21.24 -0.69
CA TRP A 38 14.21 20.56 -1.76
C TRP A 38 12.72 20.94 -1.79
N THR A 39 12.14 21.30 -0.64
CA THR A 39 10.74 21.70 -0.49
C THR A 39 10.45 23.02 -1.21
N ASN A 40 11.29 24.03 -1.02
CA ASN A 40 11.19 25.32 -1.72
C ASN A 40 11.43 25.14 -3.21
N ALA A 41 12.47 24.38 -3.60
CA ALA A 41 12.71 24.03 -5.00
C ALA A 41 11.52 23.29 -5.66
N PHE A 42 10.77 22.47 -4.90
CA PHE A 42 9.54 21.87 -5.40
C PHE A 42 8.41 22.91 -5.57
N LEU A 43 8.19 23.79 -4.60
CA LEU A 43 7.17 24.85 -4.67
C LEU A 43 7.42 25.83 -5.83
N GLU A 44 8.69 26.14 -6.12
CA GLU A 44 9.09 26.90 -7.31
C GLU A 44 8.88 26.11 -8.62
N SER A 45 8.86 24.78 -8.57
CA SER A 45 8.69 23.91 -9.75
C SER A 45 7.24 23.71 -10.22
N VAL A 46 6.25 24.18 -9.47
CA VAL A 46 4.83 24.09 -9.86
C VAL A 46 4.30 25.43 -10.42
N SER A 47 3.03 25.49 -10.84
CA SER A 47 2.41 26.77 -11.24
C SER A 47 2.10 27.65 -10.02
N PRO A 48 1.94 28.98 -10.15
CA PRO A 48 1.59 29.84 -9.02
C PRO A 48 0.33 29.41 -8.28
N GLN A 49 -0.70 28.96 -9.01
CA GLN A 49 -1.94 28.43 -8.43
C GLN A 49 -1.71 27.13 -7.66
N GLN A 50 -0.86 26.23 -8.18
CA GLN A 50 -0.50 24.99 -7.51
C GLN A 50 0.30 25.25 -6.24
N ASN A 51 1.25 26.20 -6.28
CA ASN A 51 2.02 26.64 -5.12
C ASN A 51 1.08 27.20 -4.03
N ALA A 52 0.18 28.14 -4.38
CA ALA A 52 -0.79 28.69 -3.42
C ALA A 52 -1.67 27.60 -2.76
N ASN A 53 -2.14 26.61 -3.54
CA ASN A 53 -2.92 25.48 -3.02
C ASN A 53 -2.08 24.58 -2.09
N LEU A 54 -0.80 24.35 -2.42
CA LEU A 54 0.14 23.59 -1.59
C LEU A 54 0.44 24.32 -0.28
N VAL A 55 0.82 25.60 -0.32
CA VAL A 55 1.12 26.40 0.89
C VAL A 55 -0.06 26.40 1.86
N LYS A 56 -1.28 26.63 1.38
CA LYS A 56 -2.51 26.52 2.19
C LYS A 56 -2.72 25.11 2.77
N SER A 57 -2.24 24.07 2.10
CA SER A 57 -2.30 22.69 2.61
C SER A 57 -1.19 22.40 3.64
N LEU A 58 -0.04 23.07 3.55
CA LEU A 58 1.04 23.00 4.55
C LEU A 58 0.64 23.66 5.88
N GLU A 59 -0.19 24.71 5.85
CA GLU A 59 -0.78 25.34 7.04
C GLU A 59 -1.63 24.37 7.90
N ASN A 60 -1.96 23.18 7.38
CA ASN A 60 -2.73 22.14 8.06
C ASN A 60 -1.85 20.95 8.53
N ASP A 61 -0.56 21.19 8.79
CA ASP A 61 0.45 20.20 9.22
C ASP A 61 0.62 18.98 8.30
N VAL A 62 0.23 19.10 7.02
CA VAL A 62 0.44 18.02 6.03
C VAL A 62 1.82 18.16 5.41
N SER A 63 2.69 17.17 5.61
CA SER A 63 4.00 17.07 4.97
C SER A 63 3.91 17.18 3.44
N LEU A 64 4.68 18.10 2.83
CA LEU A 64 4.67 18.39 1.39
C LEU A 64 4.73 17.13 0.52
N GLU A 65 5.58 16.18 0.89
CA GLU A 65 5.77 14.88 0.23
C GLU A 65 4.44 14.16 -0.06
N LYS A 66 3.47 14.19 0.87
CA LYS A 66 2.18 13.52 0.75
C LYS A 66 1.23 14.24 -0.22
N LEU A 67 1.40 15.55 -0.38
CA LEU A 67 0.62 16.42 -1.28
C LEU A 67 1.06 16.29 -2.75
N ILE A 68 2.31 15.90 -3.00
CA ILE A 68 2.86 15.68 -4.34
C ILE A 68 2.07 14.58 -5.07
N ASP A 69 1.43 14.92 -6.19
CA ASP A 69 0.55 14.03 -6.97
C ASP A 69 0.51 14.40 -8.47
N PHE A 70 -0.34 13.72 -9.23
CA PHE A 70 -0.49 13.87 -10.69
C PHE A 70 -0.68 15.31 -11.19
N GLN A 71 -1.31 16.21 -10.44
CA GLN A 71 -1.52 17.57 -10.94
C GLN A 71 -0.18 18.34 -11.01
N HIS A 72 0.77 17.99 -10.14
CA HIS A 72 2.07 18.65 -10.01
C HIS A 72 3.12 18.10 -10.97
N PHE A 73 3.03 16.82 -11.33
CA PHE A 73 4.07 16.08 -12.06
C PHE A 73 4.47 16.74 -13.39
N LYS A 74 3.50 17.21 -14.18
CA LYS A 74 3.77 17.89 -15.46
C LYS A 74 4.54 19.20 -15.26
N SER A 75 4.11 20.06 -14.33
CA SER A 75 4.78 21.33 -14.02
C SER A 75 6.22 21.10 -13.58
N PHE A 76 6.43 20.15 -12.66
CA PHE A 76 7.74 19.73 -12.21
C PHE A 76 8.64 19.30 -13.37
N ALA A 77 8.14 18.42 -14.26
CA ALA A 77 8.92 17.90 -15.39
C ALA A 77 9.27 18.98 -16.43
N ILE A 78 8.46 20.02 -16.58
CA ILE A 78 8.74 21.17 -17.45
C ILE A 78 9.89 22.00 -16.90
N LYS A 79 9.84 22.34 -15.60
CA LYS A 79 10.84 23.23 -14.97
C LYS A 79 12.17 22.53 -14.63
N ASN A 80 12.14 21.23 -14.30
CA ASN A 80 13.31 20.49 -13.81
C ASN A 80 13.97 19.56 -14.84
N LYS A 81 13.91 19.88 -16.15
CA LYS A 81 14.52 19.07 -17.22
C LYS A 81 16.00 18.74 -16.97
N GLU A 82 16.78 19.67 -16.42
CA GLU A 82 18.20 19.43 -16.12
C GLU A 82 18.40 18.35 -15.05
N LEU A 83 17.50 18.28 -14.05
CA LEU A 83 17.60 17.32 -12.94
C LEU A 83 17.22 15.91 -13.38
N THR A 84 16.28 15.78 -14.31
CA THR A 84 15.77 14.49 -14.80
C THR A 84 16.54 13.95 -16.01
N ARG A 85 17.41 14.77 -16.64
CA ARG A 85 18.20 14.36 -17.81
C ARG A 85 19.19 13.23 -17.54
N GLY A 86 19.73 13.14 -16.32
CA GLY A 86 20.64 12.06 -15.94
C GLY A 86 20.02 10.67 -16.07
N ASP A 87 18.73 10.54 -15.75
CA ASP A 87 18.02 9.27 -15.74
C ASP A 87 17.25 9.04 -17.06
N LEU A 88 16.62 10.08 -17.62
CA LEU A 88 15.78 9.96 -18.82
C LEU A 88 16.52 10.20 -20.15
N GLY A 89 17.72 10.80 -20.14
CA GLY A 89 18.48 11.14 -21.34
C GLY A 89 17.65 11.94 -22.36
N ALA A 90 17.58 11.46 -23.60
CA ALA A 90 16.79 12.10 -24.66
C ALA A 90 15.27 12.17 -24.36
N LYS A 91 14.74 11.25 -23.52
CA LYS A 91 13.30 11.16 -23.17
C LYS A 91 12.84 12.21 -22.16
N THR A 92 13.75 13.02 -21.65
CA THR A 92 13.47 14.19 -20.79
C THR A 92 12.46 15.17 -21.41
N ASN A 93 12.47 15.32 -22.74
CA ASN A 93 11.54 16.22 -23.43
C ASN A 93 10.14 15.62 -23.62
N ASP A 94 10.03 14.29 -23.64
CA ASP A 94 8.75 13.59 -23.80
C ASP A 94 7.98 13.49 -22.47
N LEU A 95 8.72 13.45 -21.34
CA LEU A 95 8.18 13.26 -19.98
C LEU A 95 7.00 14.20 -19.63
N PRO A 96 7.04 15.54 -19.88
CA PRO A 96 5.90 16.41 -19.60
C PRO A 96 4.62 16.07 -20.37
N THR A 97 4.76 15.52 -21.58
CA THR A 97 3.62 15.10 -22.42
C THR A 97 3.02 13.82 -21.85
N TRP A 98 3.85 12.81 -21.59
CA TRP A 98 3.43 11.55 -20.98
C TRP A 98 2.71 11.74 -19.64
N LEU A 99 3.26 12.58 -18.76
CA LEU A 99 2.63 12.90 -17.46
C LEU A 99 1.31 13.66 -17.63
N GLY A 100 1.17 14.49 -18.67
CA GLY A 100 -0.08 15.17 -19.00
C GLY A 100 -1.17 14.19 -19.47
N GLU A 101 -0.82 13.25 -20.35
CA GLU A 101 -1.73 12.22 -20.84
C GLU A 101 -2.18 11.28 -19.71
N ILE A 102 -1.25 10.85 -18.85
CA ILE A 102 -1.56 10.09 -17.62
C ILE A 102 -2.51 10.88 -16.71
N ALA A 103 -2.25 12.17 -16.48
CA ALA A 103 -3.10 13.00 -15.62
C ALA A 103 -4.53 13.16 -16.17
N ALA A 104 -4.70 13.27 -17.49
CA ALA A 104 -6.01 13.33 -18.14
C ALA A 104 -6.81 12.02 -17.98
N VAL A 105 -6.13 10.87 -18.05
CA VAL A 105 -6.75 9.55 -17.77
C VAL A 105 -7.11 9.40 -16.29
N ARG A 106 -6.23 9.83 -15.36
CA ARG A 106 -6.53 9.87 -13.93
C ARG A 106 -7.72 10.78 -13.60
N HIS A 107 -7.84 11.92 -14.27
CA HIS A 107 -8.96 12.84 -14.09
C HIS A 107 -10.28 12.16 -14.46
N ARG A 108 -10.36 11.56 -15.65
CA ARG A 108 -11.53 10.78 -16.09
C ARG A 108 -11.92 9.67 -15.11
N LEU A 109 -10.95 8.90 -14.60
CA LEU A 109 -11.21 7.90 -13.55
C LEU A 109 -11.79 8.49 -12.26
N ALA A 110 -11.28 9.64 -11.82
CA ALA A 110 -11.76 10.29 -10.58
C ALA A 110 -13.19 10.84 -10.71
N HIS A 111 -13.63 11.17 -11.94
CA HIS A 111 -14.98 11.61 -12.26
C HIS A 111 -15.92 10.48 -12.70
N PHE A 112 -15.44 9.22 -12.71
CA PHE A 112 -16.15 8.02 -13.21
C PHE A 112 -16.48 8.04 -14.72
N ASP A 113 -15.84 8.91 -15.49
CA ASP A 113 -16.06 9.09 -16.93
C ASP A 113 -15.71 7.82 -17.74
N GLU A 114 -16.18 7.77 -18.99
CA GLU A 114 -15.73 6.80 -19.98
C GLU A 114 -14.27 7.08 -20.43
N ILE A 115 -13.52 6.00 -20.69
CA ILE A 115 -12.10 6.07 -21.05
C ILE A 115 -11.87 5.18 -22.25
N GLU A 116 -11.36 5.77 -23.33
CA GLU A 116 -11.08 5.04 -24.56
C GLU A 116 -9.93 4.04 -24.36
N SER A 117 -10.06 2.88 -25.00
CA SER A 117 -9.06 1.80 -24.97
C SER A 117 -7.67 2.29 -25.35
N ASP A 118 -7.58 3.18 -26.33
CA ASP A 118 -6.31 3.73 -26.83
C ASP A 118 -5.66 4.67 -25.80
N ASP A 119 -6.46 5.47 -25.10
CA ASP A 119 -5.98 6.36 -24.03
C ASP A 119 -5.54 5.58 -22.79
N ALA A 120 -6.28 4.52 -22.42
CA ALA A 120 -5.88 3.60 -21.36
C ALA A 120 -4.57 2.88 -21.71
N THR A 121 -4.44 2.43 -22.96
CA THR A 121 -3.23 1.77 -23.48
C THR A 121 -2.03 2.71 -23.48
N LYS A 122 -2.18 3.95 -23.96
CA LYS A 122 -1.14 4.99 -23.88
C LYS A 122 -0.72 5.25 -22.44
N ALA A 123 -1.68 5.40 -21.51
CA ALA A 123 -1.38 5.58 -20.11
C ALA A 123 -0.52 4.43 -19.55
N TRP A 124 -0.91 3.17 -19.76
CA TRP A 124 -0.10 2.02 -19.34
C TRP A 124 1.32 2.02 -19.92
N ILE A 125 1.46 2.30 -21.23
CA ILE A 125 2.76 2.42 -21.90
C ILE A 125 3.62 3.49 -21.22
N HIS A 126 3.05 4.66 -20.90
CA HIS A 126 3.76 5.76 -20.25
C HIS A 126 4.15 5.45 -18.80
N LEU A 127 3.24 4.87 -18.01
CA LEU A 127 3.53 4.47 -16.63
C LEU A 127 4.73 3.50 -16.58
N ARG A 128 4.71 2.48 -17.44
CA ARG A 128 5.79 1.49 -17.59
C ARG A 128 7.09 2.10 -18.11
N THR A 129 7.01 2.92 -19.17
CA THR A 129 8.18 3.56 -19.77
C THR A 129 8.89 4.50 -18.79
N ILE A 130 8.14 5.32 -18.05
CA ILE A 130 8.71 6.23 -17.05
C ILE A 130 9.33 5.42 -15.91
N ALA A 131 8.64 4.40 -15.38
CA ALA A 131 9.16 3.54 -14.32
C ALA A 131 10.52 2.91 -14.69
N ARG A 132 10.64 2.35 -15.90
CA ARG A 132 11.91 1.82 -16.41
C ARG A 132 13.01 2.87 -16.49
N LEU A 133 12.70 4.05 -17.04
CA LEU A 133 13.69 5.12 -17.23
C LEU A 133 14.23 5.67 -15.89
N ILE A 134 13.41 5.71 -14.83
CA ILE A 134 13.86 6.10 -13.48
C ILE A 134 14.48 4.94 -12.67
N GLY A 135 14.85 3.83 -13.34
CA GLY A 135 15.51 2.68 -12.71
C GLY A 135 14.60 1.81 -11.83
N LYS A 136 13.29 1.80 -12.07
CA LYS A 136 12.28 1.01 -11.35
C LYS A 136 11.69 -0.08 -12.24
N SER A 137 12.54 -1.02 -12.66
CA SER A 137 12.17 -2.16 -13.51
C SER A 137 11.23 -3.15 -12.82
N ASP A 138 11.34 -3.26 -11.49
CA ASP A 138 10.40 -3.98 -10.63
C ASP A 138 8.97 -3.41 -10.75
N VAL A 139 8.85 -2.09 -10.74
CA VAL A 139 7.57 -1.39 -10.91
C VAL A 139 7.06 -1.47 -12.35
N GLU A 140 7.93 -1.44 -13.35
CA GLU A 140 7.54 -1.69 -14.75
C GLU A 140 6.89 -3.08 -14.91
N GLU A 141 7.48 -4.11 -14.30
CA GLU A 141 6.95 -5.47 -14.30
C GLU A 141 5.63 -5.58 -13.51
N GLU A 142 5.53 -4.99 -12.32
CA GLU A 142 4.28 -4.95 -11.54
C GLU A 142 3.14 -4.33 -12.36
N LEU A 143 3.38 -3.18 -13.00
CA LEU A 143 2.42 -2.50 -13.87
C LEU A 143 2.04 -3.36 -15.09
N LEU A 144 2.98 -4.08 -15.69
CA LEU A 144 2.75 -4.94 -16.86
C LEU A 144 1.85 -6.15 -16.52
N ASN A 145 2.07 -6.76 -15.35
CA ASN A 145 1.28 -7.89 -14.89
C ASN A 145 -0.12 -7.45 -14.48
N LEU A 146 -0.25 -6.29 -13.83
CA LEU A 146 -1.52 -5.67 -13.48
C LEU A 146 -2.37 -5.32 -14.71
N GLU A 147 -1.77 -4.70 -15.74
CA GLU A 147 -2.39 -4.43 -17.04
C GLU A 147 -2.92 -5.73 -17.68
N LYS A 148 -2.02 -6.69 -17.91
CA LYS A 148 -2.33 -7.96 -18.58
C LYS A 148 -3.27 -8.86 -17.78
N GLY A 149 -3.51 -8.58 -16.50
CA GLY A 149 -4.24 -9.47 -15.60
C GLY A 149 -3.54 -10.82 -15.40
N LYS A 150 -2.22 -10.88 -15.68
CA LYS A 150 -1.43 -12.07 -15.38
C LYS A 150 -1.18 -12.09 -13.88
N ILE A 151 -1.87 -13.01 -13.21
CA ILE A 151 -1.45 -13.48 -11.89
C ILE A 151 -0.06 -14.08 -12.10
N LEU A 152 0.97 -13.47 -11.51
CA LEU A 152 2.23 -14.18 -11.33
C LEU A 152 2.00 -15.24 -10.25
N GLU A 153 2.03 -16.50 -10.64
CA GLU A 153 2.36 -17.58 -9.72
C GLU A 153 3.84 -17.40 -9.32
N THR A 154 4.09 -16.62 -8.27
CA THR A 154 5.44 -16.42 -7.73
C THR A 154 5.83 -17.58 -6.82
N THR A 155 6.22 -18.70 -7.43
CA THR A 155 7.04 -19.71 -6.75
C THR A 155 8.35 -19.07 -6.29
N PRO A 156 8.73 -19.17 -5.00
CA PRO A 156 9.85 -18.41 -4.46
C PRO A 156 11.21 -19.04 -4.82
N THR A 157 11.97 -18.38 -5.71
CA THR A 157 13.39 -18.72 -5.95
C THR A 157 14.28 -17.57 -5.48
N ARG A 158 15.05 -17.84 -4.41
CA ARG A 158 16.02 -16.93 -3.79
C ARG A 158 17.31 -16.87 -4.62
N LEU A 159 17.90 -15.68 -4.79
CA LEU A 159 19.31 -15.41 -4.46
C LEU A 159 19.64 -13.90 -4.44
N GLU A 160 20.47 -13.54 -3.45
CA GLU A 160 20.85 -12.19 -2.99
C GLU A 160 21.77 -11.46 -4.01
N LYS A 161 21.96 -10.13 -4.05
CA LYS A 161 22.34 -9.09 -3.05
C LYS A 161 21.99 -7.70 -3.67
N SER A 162 21.95 -6.52 -3.02
CA SER A 162 22.12 -6.00 -1.64
C SER A 162 21.57 -4.53 -1.63
N MET A 163 21.58 -3.66 -0.60
CA MET A 163 22.29 -3.56 0.69
C MET A 163 21.39 -2.98 1.82
N SER A 164 21.86 -3.13 3.06
CA SER A 164 21.58 -2.34 4.28
C SER A 164 20.52 -1.22 4.26
N THR A 165 19.32 -1.50 4.75
CA THR A 165 18.95 -1.30 6.17
C THR A 165 18.09 -2.49 6.62
N LYS A 166 17.98 -2.77 7.93
CA LYS A 166 17.52 -4.09 8.48
C LYS A 166 16.28 -4.65 7.73
N PRO A 167 16.30 -5.93 7.27
CA PRO A 167 15.16 -6.54 6.62
C PRO A 167 13.97 -6.72 7.58
N TYR A 168 12.75 -6.72 7.04
CA TYR A 168 11.55 -7.14 7.77
C TYR A 168 11.72 -8.59 8.23
N SER A 169 11.57 -8.84 9.53
CA SER A 169 11.54 -10.21 10.07
C SER A 169 10.11 -10.71 10.21
N PHE A 170 9.96 -12.04 10.24
CA PHE A 170 8.67 -12.71 10.45
C PHE A 170 7.99 -12.30 11.77
N GLU A 171 8.78 -11.88 12.76
CA GLU A 171 8.39 -11.25 14.03
C GLU A 171 7.84 -9.81 13.83
N THR A 172 7.07 -9.57 12.77
CA THR A 172 6.36 -8.31 12.50
C THR A 172 4.90 -8.40 12.97
N LEU A 173 4.38 -7.28 13.46
CA LEU A 173 2.98 -7.01 13.76
C LEU A 173 2.34 -6.23 12.59
N ASP A 174 1.30 -6.80 11.97
CA ASP A 174 0.46 -6.12 10.98
C ASP A 174 -0.72 -5.42 11.69
N VAL A 175 -0.65 -4.10 11.81
CA VAL A 175 -1.66 -3.27 12.46
C VAL A 175 -2.70 -2.83 11.43
N VAL A 176 -3.92 -3.36 11.56
CA VAL A 176 -5.02 -3.18 10.60
C VAL A 176 -6.11 -2.26 11.15
N ASN A 177 -6.53 -1.27 10.36
CA ASN A 177 -7.61 -0.38 10.76
C ASN A 177 -8.96 -1.11 10.79
N SER A 178 -9.57 -1.12 11.97
CA SER A 178 -10.85 -1.74 12.30
C SER A 178 -11.77 -0.72 12.97
N ALA A 179 -11.89 0.48 12.40
CA ALA A 179 -12.66 1.59 12.96
C ALA A 179 -14.16 1.33 13.14
N LYS A 180 -14.76 0.40 12.38
CA LYS A 180 -16.17 0.02 12.52
C LYS A 180 -16.38 -0.99 13.66
N GLU A 181 -17.39 -0.76 14.50
CA GLU A 181 -17.72 -1.63 15.64
C GLU A 181 -18.21 -3.02 15.21
N GLU A 182 -19.09 -3.11 14.21
CA GLU A 182 -19.58 -4.37 13.63
C GLU A 182 -18.43 -5.32 13.22
N PHE A 183 -17.36 -4.75 12.65
CA PHE A 183 -16.20 -5.49 12.19
C PHE A 183 -15.29 -5.94 13.35
N ARG A 184 -15.14 -5.10 14.39
CA ARG A 184 -14.48 -5.50 15.64
C ARG A 184 -15.21 -6.65 16.31
N GLN A 185 -16.53 -6.55 16.49
CA GLN A 185 -17.35 -7.59 17.10
C GLN A 185 -17.24 -8.92 16.34
N MET A 186 -17.27 -8.88 15.00
CA MET A 186 -16.99 -10.04 14.16
C MET A 186 -15.61 -10.67 14.48
N ILE A 187 -14.54 -9.87 14.55
CA ILE A 187 -13.18 -10.35 14.88
C ILE A 187 -13.14 -11.01 16.25
N PHE A 188 -13.59 -10.32 17.30
CA PHE A 188 -13.57 -10.81 18.68
C PHE A 188 -14.43 -12.08 18.87
N SER A 189 -15.57 -12.16 18.19
CA SER A 189 -16.51 -13.29 18.36
C SER A 189 -16.12 -14.53 17.56
N ASN A 190 -15.29 -14.40 16.52
CA ASN A 190 -14.96 -15.49 15.60
C ASN A 190 -13.48 -15.84 15.51
N ASN A 191 -12.59 -15.04 16.13
CA ASN A 191 -11.14 -15.14 15.98
C ASN A 191 -10.69 -15.14 14.50
N VAL A 192 -11.28 -14.25 13.69
CA VAL A 192 -10.88 -14.04 12.29
C VAL A 192 -10.84 -12.57 11.92
N TYR A 193 -9.88 -12.17 11.09
CA TYR A 193 -9.93 -10.90 10.38
C TYR A 193 -10.21 -11.16 8.89
N LEU A 194 -11.16 -10.42 8.30
CA LEU A 194 -11.63 -10.62 6.94
C LEU A 194 -11.42 -9.36 6.10
N CYS A 195 -10.72 -9.47 4.97
CA CYS A 195 -10.60 -8.39 4.00
C CYS A 195 -10.77 -8.93 2.57
N PRO A 196 -11.09 -8.12 1.56
CA PRO A 196 -11.05 -8.57 0.16
C PRO A 196 -9.69 -9.19 -0.16
N ALA A 197 -9.65 -10.31 -0.89
CA ALA A 197 -8.39 -10.94 -1.29
C ALA A 197 -7.63 -10.11 -2.36
N GLN A 198 -8.29 -9.11 -2.94
CA GLN A 198 -7.78 -8.32 -4.05
C GLN A 198 -7.88 -6.81 -3.78
N GLY A 199 -6.82 -6.07 -4.14
CA GLY A 199 -6.72 -4.62 -3.99
C GLY A 199 -5.55 -4.21 -3.10
N GLY A 200 -4.81 -3.15 -3.49
CA GLY A 200 -3.53 -2.81 -2.84
C GLY A 200 -3.61 -2.50 -1.34
N ALA A 201 -4.76 -2.01 -0.86
CA ALA A 201 -5.03 -1.85 0.57
C ALA A 201 -5.01 -3.17 1.35
N TYR A 202 -5.28 -4.30 0.68
CA TYR A 202 -5.45 -5.64 1.27
C TYR A 202 -4.32 -6.63 0.91
N ASN A 203 -3.23 -6.15 0.29
CA ASN A 203 -1.97 -6.91 0.19
C ASN A 203 -1.23 -6.88 1.53
N HIS A 204 -1.27 -7.97 2.28
CA HIS A 204 -0.63 -8.08 3.58
C HIS A 204 0.74 -8.74 3.46
N LYS A 205 1.73 -8.26 4.22
CA LYS A 205 3.03 -8.94 4.36
C LYS A 205 2.86 -10.15 5.27
N GLN A 206 3.65 -11.20 5.05
CA GLN A 206 3.73 -12.33 5.97
C GLN A 206 4.20 -11.84 7.35
N CYS A 207 3.30 -11.89 8.32
CA CYS A 207 3.51 -11.45 9.69
C CYS A 207 3.08 -12.56 10.66
N LYS A 208 3.73 -12.64 11.82
CA LYS A 208 3.38 -13.57 12.89
C LYS A 208 2.20 -13.09 13.73
N TYR A 209 2.03 -11.76 13.84
CA TYR A 209 1.01 -11.12 14.66
C TYR A 209 0.15 -10.14 13.86
N ILE A 210 -1.11 -10.00 14.27
CA ILE A 210 -2.03 -8.95 13.80
C ILE A 210 -2.41 -8.04 14.98
N GLY A 211 -2.57 -6.75 14.71
CA GLY A 211 -3.00 -5.74 15.68
C GLY A 211 -4.27 -5.05 15.21
N ILE A 212 -5.33 -5.12 16.02
CA ILE A 212 -6.63 -4.54 15.70
C ILE A 212 -6.66 -3.08 16.17
N TYR A 213 -6.70 -2.14 15.22
CA TYR A 213 -6.63 -0.70 15.50
C TYR A 213 -8.00 0.01 15.41
N TRP A 214 -8.35 0.79 16.43
CA TRP A 214 -9.49 1.71 16.43
C TRP A 214 -9.25 2.84 17.45
N ASN A 215 -10.00 3.95 17.38
CA ASN A 215 -9.97 5.02 18.41
C ASN A 215 -8.55 5.43 18.87
N LYS A 216 -7.61 5.59 17.92
CA LYS A 216 -6.18 5.89 18.15
C LYS A 216 -5.40 4.90 19.02
N ARG A 217 -5.82 3.64 19.11
CA ARG A 217 -5.08 2.56 19.77
C ARG A 217 -5.11 1.27 18.97
N VAL A 218 -4.05 0.47 19.04
CA VAL A 218 -4.18 -0.97 18.84
C VAL A 218 -4.70 -1.50 20.17
N GLY A 219 -5.98 -1.88 20.20
CA GLY A 219 -6.63 -2.33 21.44
C GLY A 219 -6.61 -3.84 21.64
N ALA A 220 -6.23 -4.61 20.61
CA ALA A 220 -6.00 -6.04 20.74
C ALA A 220 -4.93 -6.53 19.75
N VAL A 221 -4.21 -7.60 20.12
CA VAL A 221 -3.26 -8.31 19.25
C VAL A 221 -3.54 -9.81 19.29
N ALA A 222 -3.27 -10.51 18.19
CA ALA A 222 -3.40 -11.97 18.09
C ALA A 222 -2.25 -12.57 17.28
N ARG A 223 -2.01 -13.88 17.44
CA ARG A 223 -1.17 -14.63 16.52
C ARG A 223 -1.98 -14.98 15.27
N ILE A 224 -1.36 -14.88 14.09
CA ILE A 224 -1.94 -15.34 12.83
C ILE A 224 -1.56 -16.81 12.66
N GLU A 225 -2.53 -17.75 12.69
CA GLU A 225 -2.26 -19.17 12.41
C GLU A 225 -2.06 -19.42 10.93
N ALA A 226 -2.97 -18.91 10.10
CA ALA A 226 -2.93 -19.00 8.66
C ALA A 226 -3.68 -17.84 8.00
N VAL A 227 -3.33 -17.55 6.75
CA VAL A 227 -4.03 -16.62 5.87
C VAL A 227 -4.42 -17.37 4.61
N VAL A 228 -5.71 -17.36 4.29
CA VAL A 228 -6.30 -18.17 3.22
C VAL A 228 -7.15 -17.28 2.33
N ASP A 229 -6.94 -17.35 1.03
CA ASP A 229 -7.77 -16.65 0.04
C ASP A 229 -8.91 -17.59 -0.40
N VAL A 230 -10.13 -17.27 0.00
CA VAL A 230 -11.34 -18.01 -0.36
C VAL A 230 -11.93 -17.38 -1.62
N HIS A 231 -11.88 -18.11 -2.73
CA HIS A 231 -12.31 -17.65 -4.05
C HIS A 231 -13.76 -18.02 -4.38
N SER A 232 -14.20 -19.20 -3.93
CA SER A 232 -15.57 -19.67 -4.03
C SER A 232 -15.86 -20.63 -2.87
N LYS A 233 -17.09 -21.17 -2.80
CA LYS A 233 -17.43 -22.24 -1.87
C LYS A 233 -16.45 -23.43 -1.96
N ASP A 234 -16.04 -23.76 -3.18
CA ASP A 234 -15.28 -24.97 -3.48
C ASP A 234 -13.78 -24.69 -3.66
N LYS A 235 -13.38 -23.45 -4.00
CA LYS A 235 -11.98 -23.05 -4.20
C LYS A 235 -11.48 -22.08 -3.12
N ALA A 236 -10.39 -22.45 -2.45
CA ALA A 236 -9.61 -21.56 -1.60
C ALA A 236 -8.13 -22.00 -1.58
N ASP A 237 -7.22 -21.05 -1.41
CA ASP A 237 -5.77 -21.25 -1.53
C ASP A 237 -5.05 -20.68 -0.28
N ILE A 238 -4.05 -21.38 0.25
CA ILE A 238 -3.23 -20.87 1.37
C ILE A 238 -2.33 -19.74 0.86
N TYR A 239 -2.47 -18.54 1.44
CA TYR A 239 -1.60 -17.41 1.16
C TYR A 239 -0.32 -17.44 2.03
N TRP A 240 -0.46 -17.76 3.32
CA TRP A 240 0.64 -18.27 4.17
C TRP A 240 0.12 -19.00 5.41
N THR A 241 1.00 -19.73 6.11
CA THR A 241 0.68 -20.36 7.41
C THR A 241 1.85 -20.25 8.38
N THR A 242 1.55 -20.28 9.69
CA THR A 242 2.49 -20.22 10.81
C THR A 242 2.24 -21.27 11.89
N GLY A 243 1.07 -21.94 11.84
CA GLY A 243 0.71 -22.99 12.78
C GLY A 243 0.98 -24.38 12.20
N ASN A 244 0.77 -25.41 13.03
CA ASN A 244 1.23 -26.77 12.76
C ASN A 244 0.13 -27.71 12.21
N GLU A 245 -1.08 -27.23 11.96
CA GLU A 245 -2.17 -28.01 11.34
C GLU A 245 -1.92 -28.22 9.83
N ASN A 246 -2.59 -29.22 9.25
CA ASN A 246 -2.62 -29.43 7.79
C ASN A 246 -3.32 -28.26 7.08
N ASN A 247 -2.81 -27.86 5.91
CA ASN A 247 -3.39 -26.84 5.04
C ASN A 247 -4.89 -27.04 4.76
N GLU A 248 -5.35 -28.29 4.59
CA GLU A 248 -6.78 -28.60 4.40
C GLU A 248 -7.64 -28.18 5.60
N ALA A 249 -7.15 -28.31 6.83
CA ALA A 249 -7.86 -27.88 8.02
C ALA A 249 -8.04 -26.36 8.06
N TYR A 250 -6.98 -25.61 7.74
CA TYR A 250 -7.06 -24.14 7.61
C TYR A 250 -7.98 -23.73 6.46
N ILE A 251 -7.92 -24.39 5.30
CA ILE A 251 -8.81 -24.12 4.16
C ILE A 251 -10.28 -24.32 4.55
N ASN A 252 -10.60 -25.42 5.24
CA ASN A 252 -11.98 -25.70 5.65
C ASN A 252 -12.47 -24.69 6.70
N ARG A 253 -11.67 -24.40 7.73
CA ARG A 253 -11.97 -23.35 8.74
C ARG A 253 -12.17 -21.98 8.08
N ALA A 254 -11.33 -21.63 7.12
CA ALA A 254 -11.41 -20.35 6.42
C ALA A 254 -12.65 -20.25 5.53
N LYS A 255 -12.96 -21.29 4.74
CA LYS A 255 -14.19 -21.37 3.94
C LYS A 255 -15.44 -21.25 4.79
N GLU A 256 -15.53 -21.99 5.90
CA GLU A 256 -16.65 -21.92 6.85
C GLU A 256 -16.84 -20.49 7.35
N LYS A 257 -15.77 -19.84 7.85
CA LYS A 257 -15.83 -18.46 8.35
C LYS A 257 -16.16 -17.44 7.26
N ALA A 258 -15.61 -17.57 6.06
CA ALA A 258 -15.92 -16.69 4.93
C ALA A 258 -17.41 -16.78 4.53
N LEU A 259 -17.92 -18.00 4.34
CA LEU A 259 -19.30 -18.24 3.91
C LEU A 259 -20.33 -17.92 5.00
N LEU A 260 -19.99 -18.09 6.29
CA LEU A 260 -20.85 -17.73 7.40
C LEU A 260 -20.95 -16.22 7.59
N LEU A 261 -19.81 -15.51 7.55
CA LEU A 261 -19.74 -14.12 7.97
C LEU A 261 -19.90 -13.13 6.81
N ARG A 262 -19.43 -13.48 5.60
CA ARG A 262 -19.41 -12.61 4.42
C ARG A 262 -19.65 -13.39 3.10
N PRO A 263 -20.77 -14.12 2.95
CA PRO A 263 -21.02 -15.03 1.82
C PRO A 263 -21.02 -14.35 0.43
N GLY A 264 -21.35 -13.05 0.35
CA GLY A 264 -21.40 -12.30 -0.91
C GLY A 264 -20.10 -11.60 -1.31
N ASP A 265 -19.07 -11.60 -0.47
CA ASP A 265 -17.87 -10.76 -0.62
C ASP A 265 -16.64 -11.51 -1.18
N LEU A 266 -16.87 -12.61 -1.89
CA LEU A 266 -15.80 -13.41 -2.49
C LEU A 266 -15.22 -12.70 -3.73
N PRO A 267 -13.89 -12.74 -3.98
CA PRO A 267 -12.88 -13.47 -3.21
C PRO A 267 -12.43 -12.73 -1.95
N ILE A 268 -12.40 -13.43 -0.82
CA ILE A 268 -12.10 -12.87 0.50
C ILE A 268 -10.89 -13.55 1.14
N ARG A 269 -9.99 -12.75 1.72
CA ARG A 269 -8.83 -13.19 2.49
C ARG A 269 -9.22 -13.33 3.95
N VAL A 270 -9.00 -14.52 4.49
CA VAL A 270 -9.34 -14.93 5.85
C VAL A 270 -8.05 -15.10 6.64
N PHE A 271 -7.87 -14.26 7.66
CA PHE A 271 -6.85 -14.47 8.68
C PHE A 271 -7.46 -15.30 9.80
N LEU A 272 -6.98 -16.52 9.99
CA LEU A 272 -7.31 -17.35 11.14
C LEU A 272 -6.44 -16.92 12.32
N LEU A 273 -7.07 -16.45 13.39
CA LEU A 273 -6.39 -15.87 14.55
C LEU A 273 -6.43 -16.82 15.75
N LYS A 274 -5.38 -16.75 16.56
CA LYS A 274 -5.27 -17.48 17.84
C LYS A 274 -4.81 -16.54 18.94
N ASP A 275 -5.22 -16.85 20.16
CA ASP A 275 -4.73 -16.21 21.38
C ASP A 275 -4.81 -14.67 21.24
N LEU A 276 -6.05 -14.19 21.11
CA LEU A 276 -6.35 -12.77 20.90
C LEU A 276 -6.48 -12.08 22.26
N HIS A 277 -5.55 -11.16 22.53
CA HIS A 277 -5.41 -10.49 23.83
C HIS A 277 -5.62 -8.99 23.70
N GLN A 278 -6.30 -8.40 24.68
CA GLN A 278 -6.46 -6.94 24.78
C GLN A 278 -5.10 -6.29 25.09
N THR A 279 -4.87 -5.11 24.52
CA THR A 279 -3.71 -4.25 24.81
C THR A 279 -4.13 -2.77 24.71
N ASP A 280 -3.20 -1.84 24.87
CA ASP A 280 -3.47 -0.41 24.68
C ASP A 280 -2.24 0.30 24.09
N PHE A 281 -1.96 0.03 22.81
CA PHE A 281 -0.80 0.61 22.11
C PHE A 281 -1.20 1.86 21.34
N ILE A 282 -0.81 3.02 21.84
CA ILE A 282 -1.46 4.31 21.57
C ILE A 282 -0.77 5.04 20.41
N LYS A 283 -1.55 5.44 19.39
CA LYS A 283 -1.15 6.44 18.40
C LYS A 283 -1.24 7.83 19.04
N ASP A 284 -0.12 8.31 19.55
CA ASP A 284 0.03 9.62 20.19
C ASP A 284 0.29 10.77 19.19
N SER A 285 0.64 10.46 17.94
CA SER A 285 0.88 11.48 16.92
C SER A 285 -0.37 12.32 16.58
N PRO A 286 -0.21 13.64 16.28
CA PRO A 286 -1.29 14.53 15.83
C PRO A 286 -2.06 14.03 14.60
N GLY A 287 -3.16 14.73 14.30
CA GLY A 287 -4.07 14.37 13.19
C GLY A 287 -5.08 13.29 13.53
N GLY A 288 -5.76 12.76 12.50
CA GLY A 288 -6.86 11.81 12.64
C GLY A 288 -6.46 10.37 13.02
N MET A 289 -7.37 9.42 12.75
CA MET A 289 -7.03 8.00 12.79
C MET A 289 -5.97 7.67 11.73
N PHE A 290 -5.15 6.68 12.02
CA PHE A 290 -4.25 6.09 11.03
C PHE A 290 -5.04 5.47 9.86
N GLY A 291 -4.39 5.40 8.68
CA GLY A 291 -5.01 4.99 7.41
C GLY A 291 -5.39 3.51 7.33
N SER A 292 -4.79 2.76 6.41
CA SER A 292 -5.19 1.37 6.12
C SER A 292 -4.47 0.33 6.98
N LYS A 293 -3.13 0.25 6.89
CA LYS A 293 -2.30 -0.74 7.61
C LYS A 293 -0.89 -0.23 7.92
N LEU A 294 -0.34 -0.63 9.06
CA LEU A 294 1.00 -0.29 9.53
C LEU A 294 1.75 -1.58 9.90
N TYR A 295 3.06 -1.62 9.65
CA TYR A 295 3.90 -2.75 10.05
C TYR A 295 4.88 -2.29 11.13
N LEU A 296 4.90 -3.00 12.27
CA LEU A 296 5.86 -2.78 13.35
C LEU A 296 6.70 -4.06 13.54
N ASN A 297 8.02 -3.97 13.40
CA ASN A 297 8.91 -5.05 13.79
C ASN A 297 8.92 -5.14 15.33
N VAL A 298 8.61 -6.31 15.90
CA VAL A 298 8.56 -6.56 17.35
C VAL A 298 9.64 -7.54 17.83
N GLU A 299 10.63 -7.85 16.99
CA GLU A 299 11.77 -8.73 17.30
C GLU A 299 12.60 -8.22 18.49
N ASP A 300 12.87 -6.90 18.54
CA ASP A 300 13.61 -6.26 19.63
C ASP A 300 12.86 -6.34 20.99
N LEU A 301 11.54 -6.57 20.99
CA LEU A 301 10.75 -6.85 22.20
C LEU A 301 10.89 -8.30 22.70
N ARG A 302 11.56 -9.18 21.95
CA ARG A 302 11.79 -10.61 22.26
C ARG A 302 10.51 -11.30 22.71
N VAL A 303 9.47 -11.22 21.89
CA VAL A 303 8.14 -11.71 22.22
C VAL A 303 8.01 -13.23 22.04
N SER A 304 7.47 -13.88 23.07
CA SER A 304 7.28 -15.33 23.11
C SER A 304 5.96 -15.77 22.47
N ASN A 305 4.89 -15.01 22.67
CA ASN A 305 3.54 -15.25 22.15
C ASN A 305 2.75 -13.92 22.06
N SER A 306 1.48 -13.97 21.66
CA SER A 306 0.62 -12.79 21.53
C SER A 306 0.23 -12.16 22.88
N GLU A 307 0.18 -12.93 23.97
CA GLU A 307 -0.10 -12.42 25.32
C GLU A 307 1.07 -11.57 25.84
N ASP A 308 2.29 -12.06 25.68
CA ASP A 308 3.54 -11.37 26.01
C ASP A 308 3.71 -10.10 25.16
N LEU A 309 3.39 -10.18 23.86
CA LEU A 309 3.32 -8.99 23.00
C LEU A 309 2.27 -7.98 23.49
N ALA A 310 1.07 -8.43 23.83
CA ALA A 310 0.00 -7.57 24.35
C ALA A 310 0.43 -6.84 25.63
N LYS A 311 1.08 -7.55 26.56
CA LYS A 311 1.63 -6.99 27.81
C LYS A 311 2.75 -5.98 27.54
N LYS A 312 3.69 -6.29 26.63
CA LYS A 312 4.82 -5.41 26.30
C LYS A 312 4.43 -4.13 25.56
N LEU A 313 3.32 -4.16 24.81
CA LEU A 313 2.77 -2.99 24.11
C LEU A 313 1.76 -2.18 24.95
N PHE A 314 1.27 -2.71 26.07
CA PHE A 314 0.23 -2.06 26.87
C PHE A 314 0.70 -0.70 27.44
N GLY A 315 -0.06 0.36 27.17
CA GLY A 315 0.23 1.73 27.59
C GLY A 315 1.39 2.40 26.85
N ARG A 316 2.07 1.70 25.92
CA ARG A 316 3.16 2.24 25.12
C ARG A 316 2.62 3.11 23.99
N LYS A 317 3.43 4.06 23.52
CA LYS A 317 3.10 4.99 22.43
C LYS A 317 3.82 4.63 21.14
N TRP A 318 3.21 4.97 20.00
CA TRP A 318 3.77 4.77 18.66
C TRP A 318 5.11 5.51 18.49
N SER A 319 5.23 6.73 19.01
CA SER A 319 6.47 7.51 19.00
C SER A 319 7.68 6.78 19.62
N GLU A 320 7.47 5.92 20.62
CA GLU A 320 8.53 5.13 21.26
C GLU A 320 9.14 4.06 20.34
N PHE A 321 8.45 3.73 19.24
CA PHE A 321 8.87 2.77 18.21
C PHE A 321 9.23 3.47 16.88
N GLY A 322 9.27 4.81 16.85
CA GLY A 322 9.56 5.60 15.65
C GLY A 322 8.43 5.63 14.62
N LEU A 323 7.17 5.60 15.07
CA LEU A 323 5.95 5.51 14.25
C LEU A 323 5.08 6.80 14.24
#